data_AF-A0A8T4P205-F1
#
_entry.id   AF-A0A8T4P205-F1
#
_cell.length_a   1.000
_cell.length_b   1.000
_cell.length_c   1.000
_cell.angle_alpha   90.00
_cell.angle_beta   90.00
_cell.angle_gamma   90.00
#
_symmetry.space_group_name_H-M   'P 1'
#
loop_
_entity.id
_entity.type
_entity.pdbx_description
1 polymer ?
#
loop_
_entity_poly.entity_id
_entity_poly.type
_entity_poly.pdbx_seq_one_letter_code
_entity_poly.pdbx_strand_id
1 'polypeptide(L)'
;MKIKNKYLNSLKIEDLSLYGYPVEYASKDYDNVLNQIKKMAAKTKEILSIYTFGEISVPGISDMDFIFVLKKNSKLPSFLKKNYMDKDSKYLTFHPFFIVTENIMENIRYIYPNSNFISIYGKEAGIYNPSKSEIKKIKISLTIDFILRHLPVDYLYILLSKRINVRMVLLRLNSMRHSFKIFKDISGKEKLIWENFSKRVYLLRNNWFNLGKGFRENKLLALLKEAVYTSTDFVNEVNIFLSKNKANILSVSQDSILFKGNKNRISFVRGWDMEKAIDQMIDHFSKHKNFYSILPISFLKQLCHYSGFNRRLSLYIRKRLNIRCFQGNIDQVTKKRIQILNEQVDFANRLKHQHYPCFFPLGYKTETGFKNKLILLFVVMTSSSIFRRILFFFRSISKRLH
;
A
#
# COMPACT_ATOMS: atom_id res chain seq x y z
N MET A 1 -10.64 10.09 19.41
CA MET A 1 -9.52 9.50 20.19
C MET A 1 -8.56 10.61 20.59
N LYS A 2 -8.03 10.66 21.84
CA LYS A 2 -7.16 11.76 22.29
C LYS A 2 -5.73 11.55 21.78
N ILE A 3 -5.18 12.54 21.07
CA ILE A 3 -3.78 12.56 20.62
C ILE A 3 -2.92 12.89 21.85
N LYS A 4 -2.03 11.98 22.24
CA LYS A 4 -1.21 12.12 23.46
C LYS A 4 0.18 12.68 23.20
N ASN A 5 0.78 12.33 22.06
CA ASN A 5 2.15 12.71 21.72
C ASN A 5 2.24 14.22 21.43
N LYS A 6 3.15 14.90 22.14
CA LYS A 6 3.33 16.36 22.09
C LYS A 6 3.67 16.85 20.68
N TYR A 7 4.53 16.13 19.95
CA TYR A 7 4.92 16.50 18.59
C TYR A 7 3.74 16.46 17.63
N LEU A 8 2.94 15.39 17.65
CA LEU A 8 1.77 15.28 16.76
C LEU A 8 0.71 16.34 17.09
N ASN A 9 0.53 16.66 18.38
CA ASN A 9 -0.36 17.73 18.80
C ASN A 9 0.11 19.10 18.29
N SER A 10 1.41 19.39 18.34
CA SER A 10 1.95 20.70 17.98
C SER A 10 1.96 21.02 16.48
N LEU A 11 1.86 20.01 15.60
CA LEU A 11 1.87 20.24 14.15
C LEU A 11 0.73 21.15 13.69
N LYS A 12 1.03 22.23 12.99
CA LYS A 12 0.02 23.10 12.37
C LYS A 12 0.06 23.02 10.85
N ILE A 13 -0.95 23.56 10.17
CA ILE A 13 -1.02 23.47 8.71
C ILE A 13 0.09 24.29 8.04
N GLU A 14 0.51 25.38 8.69
CA GLU A 14 1.57 26.28 8.24
C GLU A 14 2.96 25.61 8.28
N ASP A 15 3.12 24.55 9.08
CA ASP A 15 4.35 23.76 9.17
C ASP A 15 4.49 22.74 8.03
N LEU A 16 3.49 22.62 7.15
CA LEU A 16 3.33 21.50 6.22
C LEU A 16 3.32 21.98 4.77
N SER A 17 3.98 21.22 3.90
CA SER A 17 3.90 21.41 2.45
C SER A 17 2.81 20.52 1.89
N LEU A 18 1.66 21.11 1.57
CA LEU A 18 0.54 20.44 0.91
C LEU A 18 0.69 20.54 -0.62
N TYR A 19 0.49 19.43 -1.31
CA TYR A 19 0.57 19.33 -2.77
C TYR A 19 -0.34 18.22 -3.30
N GLY A 20 -0.46 18.09 -4.63
CA GLY A 20 -1.26 17.02 -5.23
C GLY A 20 -2.74 17.09 -4.84
N TYR A 21 -3.31 18.31 -4.87
CA TYR A 21 -4.72 18.53 -4.59
C TYR A 21 -5.60 17.74 -5.58
N PRO A 22 -6.73 17.19 -5.11
CA PRO A 22 -7.77 16.67 -5.99
C PRO A 22 -8.19 17.71 -7.02
N VAL A 23 -8.40 17.26 -8.24
CA VAL A 23 -8.96 17.98 -9.38
C VAL A 23 -10.32 17.37 -9.60
N GLU A 24 -11.34 18.19 -9.79
CA GLU A 24 -12.70 17.73 -10.01
C GLU A 24 -12.84 17.16 -11.43
N TYR A 25 -13.58 16.06 -11.55
CA TYR A 25 -13.88 15.39 -12.81
C TYR A 25 -15.35 14.98 -12.83
N ALA A 26 -15.92 14.84 -14.01
CA ALA A 26 -17.25 14.27 -14.20
C ALA A 26 -17.18 12.75 -14.38
N SER A 27 -18.29 12.05 -14.13
CA SER A 27 -18.39 10.60 -14.39
C SER A 27 -18.06 10.23 -15.84
N LYS A 28 -18.43 11.08 -16.81
CA LYS A 28 -18.14 10.89 -18.23
C LYS A 28 -16.63 10.83 -18.52
N ASP A 29 -15.80 11.50 -17.73
CA ASP A 29 -14.34 11.45 -17.91
C ASP A 29 -13.79 10.06 -17.61
N TYR A 30 -14.37 9.37 -16.62
CA TYR A 30 -14.03 7.98 -16.31
C TYR A 30 -14.43 7.05 -17.46
N ASP A 31 -15.63 7.24 -18.05
CA ASP A 31 -16.09 6.46 -19.21
C ASP A 31 -15.16 6.64 -20.43
N ASN A 32 -14.68 7.87 -20.66
CA ASN A 32 -13.75 8.18 -21.73
C ASN A 32 -12.44 7.39 -21.57
N VAL A 33 -11.87 7.37 -20.36
CA VAL A 33 -10.64 6.61 -20.07
C VAL A 33 -10.88 5.11 -20.22
N LEU A 34 -12.04 4.61 -19.78
CA LEU A 34 -12.43 3.21 -19.91
C LEU A 34 -12.49 2.80 -21.39
N ASN A 35 -13.10 3.63 -22.24
CA ASN A 35 -13.15 3.43 -23.69
C ASN A 35 -11.77 3.50 -24.35
N GLN A 36 -10.90 4.41 -23.92
CA GLN A 36 -9.52 4.49 -24.39
C GLN A 36 -8.75 3.21 -24.08
N ILE A 37 -8.87 2.68 -22.86
CA ILE A 37 -8.25 1.42 -22.46
C ILE A 37 -8.76 0.25 -23.30
N LYS A 38 -10.08 0.15 -23.54
CA LYS A 38 -10.66 -0.87 -24.43
C LYS A 38 -10.09 -0.80 -25.84
N LYS A 39 -9.98 0.40 -26.42
CA LYS A 39 -9.40 0.61 -27.76
C LYS A 39 -7.93 0.20 -27.84
N MET A 40 -7.15 0.47 -26.78
CA MET A 40 -5.74 0.04 -26.70
C MET A 40 -5.63 -1.49 -26.57
N ALA A 41 -6.51 -2.09 -25.78
CA ALA A 41 -6.57 -3.53 -25.58
C ALA A 41 -6.94 -4.30 -26.86
N ALA A 42 -7.92 -3.79 -27.62
CA ALA A 42 -8.35 -4.36 -28.90
C ALA A 42 -7.21 -4.50 -29.92
N LYS A 43 -6.22 -3.59 -29.84
CA LYS A 43 -5.03 -3.59 -30.72
C LYS A 43 -3.88 -4.46 -30.20
N THR A 44 -4.03 -5.09 -29.04
CA THR A 44 -2.95 -5.77 -28.33
C THR A 44 -3.26 -7.26 -28.17
N LYS A 45 -2.63 -8.10 -29.00
CA LYS A 45 -2.92 -9.54 -29.06
C LYS A 45 -2.54 -10.30 -27.78
N GLU A 46 -1.69 -9.74 -26.93
CA GLU A 46 -1.23 -10.32 -25.67
C GLU A 46 -2.27 -10.25 -24.54
N ILE A 47 -3.24 -9.33 -24.64
CA ILE A 47 -4.27 -9.13 -23.62
C ILE A 47 -5.44 -10.09 -23.88
N LEU A 48 -5.77 -10.91 -22.88
CA LEU A 48 -6.92 -11.82 -22.91
C LEU A 48 -8.19 -11.12 -22.46
N SER A 49 -8.10 -10.39 -21.35
CA SER A 49 -9.22 -9.66 -20.77
C SER A 49 -8.75 -8.55 -19.85
N ILE A 50 -9.67 -7.62 -19.57
CA ILE A 50 -9.45 -6.52 -18.64
C ILE A 50 -10.63 -6.45 -17.70
N TYR A 51 -10.33 -6.29 -16.42
CA TYR A 51 -11.32 -6.07 -15.36
C TYR A 51 -11.08 -4.74 -14.69
N THR A 52 -12.16 -4.14 -14.20
CA THR A 52 -12.08 -3.09 -13.17
C THR A 52 -12.68 -3.60 -11.87
N PHE A 53 -12.33 -2.96 -10.75
CA PHE A 53 -12.91 -3.24 -9.45
C PHE A 53 -12.89 -1.99 -8.58
N GLY A 54 -13.72 -1.99 -7.53
CA GLY A 54 -13.93 -0.83 -6.67
C GLY A 54 -15.09 0.04 -7.13
N GLU A 55 -15.23 1.20 -6.51
CA GLU A 55 -16.34 2.13 -6.73
C GLU A 55 -15.82 3.57 -6.84
N ILE A 56 -16.22 4.28 -7.89
CA ILE A 56 -15.92 5.70 -8.08
C ILE A 56 -16.92 6.52 -7.25
N SER A 57 -16.70 6.55 -5.94
CA SER A 57 -17.60 7.25 -5.00
C SER A 57 -17.48 8.78 -5.04
N VAL A 58 -16.31 9.32 -5.35
CA VAL A 58 -16.07 10.76 -5.43
C VAL A 58 -15.18 11.05 -6.64
N PRO A 59 -15.77 11.45 -7.79
CA PRO A 59 -15.02 11.83 -8.98
C PRO A 59 -13.91 12.83 -8.67
N GLY A 60 -12.73 12.63 -9.26
CA GLY A 60 -11.55 13.45 -9.04
C GLY A 60 -10.71 13.12 -7.78
N ILE A 61 -11.31 12.48 -6.78
CA ILE A 61 -10.55 11.89 -5.65
C ILE A 61 -10.30 10.41 -5.92
N SER A 62 -11.37 9.67 -6.19
CA SER A 62 -11.32 8.24 -6.51
C SER A 62 -10.57 8.00 -7.81
N ASP A 63 -9.98 6.82 -7.92
CA ASP A 63 -9.29 6.37 -9.11
C ASP A 63 -9.87 5.04 -9.62
N MET A 64 -9.48 4.66 -10.83
CA MET A 64 -9.88 3.40 -11.44
C MET A 64 -8.76 2.37 -11.29
N ASP A 65 -9.09 1.27 -10.63
CA ASP A 65 -8.22 0.11 -10.57
C ASP A 65 -8.52 -0.82 -11.76
N PHE A 66 -7.45 -1.27 -12.43
CA PHE A 66 -7.55 -2.21 -13.56
C PHE A 66 -6.71 -3.46 -13.32
N ILE A 67 -7.25 -4.60 -13.78
CA ILE A 67 -6.55 -5.86 -13.88
C ILE A 67 -6.46 -6.25 -15.35
N PHE A 68 -5.23 -6.37 -15.87
CA PHE A 68 -4.94 -6.87 -17.21
C PHE A 68 -4.55 -8.34 -17.12
N VAL A 69 -5.33 -9.20 -17.76
CA VAL A 69 -5.05 -10.63 -17.87
C VAL A 69 -4.28 -10.85 -19.17
N LEU A 70 -3.06 -11.36 -19.08
CA LEU A 70 -2.22 -11.60 -20.24
C LEU A 70 -2.16 -13.08 -20.61
N LYS A 71 -1.98 -13.35 -21.91
CA LYS A 71 -1.67 -14.69 -22.43
C LYS A 71 -0.45 -15.27 -21.74
N LYS A 72 -0.48 -16.58 -21.46
CA LYS A 72 0.68 -17.30 -20.93
C LYS A 72 1.90 -17.06 -21.85
N ASN A 73 3.04 -16.75 -21.25
CA ASN A 73 4.32 -16.48 -21.95
C ASN A 73 4.36 -15.24 -22.84
N SER A 74 3.34 -14.39 -22.80
CA SER A 74 3.39 -13.09 -23.48
C SER A 74 4.40 -12.13 -22.86
N LYS A 75 4.87 -11.19 -23.69
CA LYS A 75 5.65 -10.03 -23.23
C LYS A 75 4.69 -8.97 -22.70
N LEU A 76 5.20 -8.09 -21.84
CA LEU A 76 4.43 -6.93 -21.37
C LEU A 76 4.16 -5.97 -22.54
N PRO A 77 2.89 -5.67 -22.86
CA PRO A 77 2.54 -4.68 -23.88
C PRO A 77 3.24 -3.34 -23.65
N SER A 78 3.65 -2.69 -24.74
CA SER A 78 4.42 -1.43 -24.69
C SER A 78 3.68 -0.32 -23.95
N PHE A 79 2.36 -0.22 -24.12
CA PHE A 79 1.53 0.78 -23.45
C PHE A 79 1.37 0.54 -21.95
N LEU A 80 1.37 -0.71 -21.50
CA LEU A 80 1.41 -1.03 -20.08
C LEU A 80 2.80 -0.75 -19.48
N LYS A 81 3.87 -0.92 -20.27
CA LYS A 81 5.25 -0.64 -19.83
C LYS A 81 5.52 0.86 -19.66
N LYS A 82 5.08 1.69 -20.61
CA LYS A 82 5.38 3.13 -20.61
C LYS A 82 4.25 3.99 -20.05
N ASN A 83 3.14 3.37 -19.66
CA ASN A 83 1.89 4.04 -19.31
C ASN A 83 1.56 5.14 -20.35
N TYR A 84 1.38 4.71 -21.61
CA TYR A 84 1.09 5.60 -22.75
C TYR A 84 -0.35 6.14 -22.70
N MET A 85 -0.61 6.90 -21.66
CA MET A 85 -1.85 7.61 -21.42
C MET A 85 -1.58 9.11 -21.37
N ASP A 86 -2.57 9.90 -21.77
CA ASP A 86 -2.59 11.34 -21.56
C ASP A 86 -2.62 11.67 -20.06
N LYS A 87 -2.50 12.96 -19.75
CA LYS A 87 -2.37 13.44 -18.37
C LYS A 87 -3.59 13.12 -17.52
N ASP A 88 -4.79 13.21 -18.09
CA ASP A 88 -6.05 13.09 -17.36
C ASP A 88 -6.37 11.61 -17.14
N SER A 89 -6.16 10.79 -18.17
CA SER A 89 -6.15 9.33 -18.03
C SER A 89 -5.21 8.86 -16.92
N LYS A 90 -3.96 9.33 -16.90
CA LYS A 90 -2.99 9.00 -15.82
C LYS A 90 -3.47 9.46 -14.46
N TYR A 91 -4.15 10.60 -14.41
CA TYR A 91 -4.72 11.11 -13.18
C TYR A 91 -5.84 10.19 -12.69
N LEU A 92 -6.75 9.77 -13.56
CA LEU A 92 -7.89 8.93 -13.22
C LEU A 92 -7.51 7.47 -12.97
N THR A 93 -6.41 6.98 -13.55
CA THR A 93 -5.80 5.66 -13.27
C THR A 93 -4.58 5.82 -12.33
N PHE A 94 -4.81 6.41 -11.17
CA PHE A 94 -3.74 6.81 -10.26
C PHE A 94 -2.87 5.63 -9.80
N HIS A 95 -3.49 4.49 -9.49
CA HIS A 95 -2.75 3.28 -9.17
C HIS A 95 -2.19 2.59 -10.41
N PRO A 96 -1.03 1.93 -10.29
CA PRO A 96 -0.51 1.13 -11.37
C PRO A 96 -1.42 -0.05 -11.71
N PHE A 97 -1.47 -0.41 -12.99
CA PHE A 97 -2.22 -1.56 -13.47
C PHE A 97 -1.76 -2.86 -12.81
N PHE A 98 -2.72 -3.68 -12.38
CA PHE A 98 -2.43 -5.02 -11.92
C PHE A 98 -2.37 -5.97 -13.11
N ILE A 99 -1.24 -6.63 -13.30
CA ILE A 99 -1.01 -7.47 -14.48
C ILE A 99 -0.84 -8.91 -14.02
N VAL A 100 -1.72 -9.79 -14.50
CA VAL A 100 -1.86 -11.17 -14.01
C VAL A 100 -1.93 -12.18 -15.16
N THR A 101 -1.73 -13.45 -14.83
CA THR A 101 -2.04 -14.59 -15.71
C THR A 101 -3.51 -14.97 -15.55
N GLU A 102 -4.02 -15.78 -16.48
CA GLU A 102 -5.37 -16.37 -16.40
C GLU A 102 -5.56 -17.16 -15.09
N ASN A 103 -4.62 -18.04 -14.72
CA ASN A 103 -4.68 -18.80 -13.46
C ASN A 103 -4.74 -17.89 -12.21
N ILE A 104 -3.99 -16.77 -12.20
CA ILE A 104 -4.07 -15.81 -11.08
C ILE A 104 -5.42 -15.10 -11.07
N MET A 105 -5.99 -14.79 -12.24
CA MET A 105 -7.32 -14.19 -12.34
C MET A 105 -8.41 -15.16 -11.86
N GLU A 106 -8.36 -16.44 -12.25
CA GLU A 106 -9.26 -17.48 -11.75
C GLU A 106 -9.20 -17.59 -10.22
N ASN A 107 -8.00 -17.42 -9.64
CA ASN A 107 -7.78 -17.51 -8.19
C ASN A 107 -7.71 -16.13 -7.50
N ILE A 108 -8.17 -15.06 -8.14
CA ILE A 108 -7.93 -13.68 -7.69
C ILE A 108 -8.51 -13.39 -6.29
N ARG A 109 -9.57 -14.10 -5.90
CA ARG A 109 -10.20 -13.97 -4.58
C ARG A 109 -9.31 -14.44 -3.44
N TYR A 110 -8.27 -15.23 -3.71
CA TYR A 110 -7.21 -15.51 -2.72
C TYR A 110 -6.30 -14.31 -2.48
N ILE A 111 -6.33 -13.25 -3.31
CA ILE A 111 -5.64 -11.97 -3.09
C ILE A 111 -6.64 -10.92 -2.58
N TYR A 112 -7.75 -10.73 -3.31
CA TYR A 112 -8.78 -9.71 -3.09
C TYR A 112 -10.17 -10.36 -2.92
N PRO A 113 -10.54 -10.83 -1.72
CA PRO A 113 -11.73 -11.66 -1.51
C PRO A 113 -13.05 -10.91 -1.69
N ASN A 114 -13.08 -9.61 -1.44
CA ASN A 114 -14.29 -8.77 -1.41
C ASN A 114 -14.48 -7.89 -2.65
N SER A 115 -13.60 -7.99 -3.65
CA SER A 115 -13.70 -7.14 -4.83
C SER A 115 -14.82 -7.62 -5.76
N ASN A 116 -15.54 -6.65 -6.33
CA ASN A 116 -16.44 -6.88 -7.46
C ASN A 116 -15.62 -6.69 -8.74
N PHE A 117 -15.34 -7.77 -9.46
CA PHE A 117 -14.56 -7.71 -10.70
C PHE A 117 -15.53 -7.60 -11.87
N ILE A 118 -15.49 -6.47 -12.57
CA ILE A 118 -16.33 -6.18 -13.72
C ILE A 118 -15.47 -6.36 -14.96
N SER A 119 -15.83 -7.31 -15.83
CA SER A 119 -15.17 -7.47 -17.13
C SER A 119 -15.51 -6.28 -18.02
N ILE A 120 -14.48 -5.65 -18.59
CA ILE A 120 -14.66 -4.49 -19.48
C ILE A 120 -14.15 -4.76 -20.89
N TYR A 121 -13.38 -5.84 -21.08
CA TYR A 121 -12.86 -6.26 -22.38
C TYR A 121 -12.46 -7.74 -22.34
N GLY A 122 -12.66 -8.45 -23.46
CA GLY A 122 -12.16 -9.80 -23.69
C GLY A 122 -13.00 -10.90 -23.03
N LYS A 123 -12.42 -12.11 -22.94
CA LYS A 123 -13.11 -13.29 -22.41
C LYS A 123 -13.20 -13.24 -20.88
N GLU A 124 -14.40 -13.47 -20.35
CA GLU A 124 -14.60 -13.62 -18.91
C GLU A 124 -13.90 -14.88 -18.36
N ALA A 125 -13.20 -14.72 -17.24
CA ALA A 125 -12.49 -15.76 -16.54
C ALA A 125 -13.43 -16.44 -15.54
N GLY A 126 -13.29 -17.76 -15.39
CA GLY A 126 -13.99 -18.52 -14.36
C GLY A 126 -13.40 -18.23 -12.98
N ILE A 127 -13.79 -17.11 -12.36
CA ILE A 127 -13.28 -16.72 -11.04
C ILE A 127 -13.80 -17.70 -9.99
N TYR A 128 -12.90 -18.42 -9.34
CA TYR A 128 -13.19 -19.27 -8.19
C TYR A 128 -13.78 -18.45 -7.05
N ASN A 129 -14.88 -18.94 -6.48
CA ASN A 129 -15.56 -18.35 -5.33
C ASN A 129 -15.27 -19.20 -4.08
N PRO A 130 -14.34 -18.77 -3.20
CA PRO A 130 -14.03 -19.53 -2.00
C PRO A 130 -15.24 -19.63 -1.06
N SER A 131 -15.29 -20.71 -0.28
CA SER A 131 -16.35 -20.87 0.73
C SER A 131 -16.29 -19.77 1.79
N LYS A 132 -17.38 -19.57 2.57
CA LYS A 132 -17.43 -18.58 3.65
C LYS A 132 -16.27 -18.74 4.66
N SER A 133 -15.89 -19.99 4.98
CA SER A 133 -14.77 -20.31 5.87
C SER A 133 -13.43 -19.90 5.27
N GLU A 134 -13.21 -20.18 3.98
CA GLU A 134 -12.00 -19.74 3.27
C GLU A 134 -11.92 -18.22 3.19
N ILE A 135 -13.02 -17.55 2.82
CA ILE A 135 -13.09 -16.08 2.77
C ILE A 135 -12.68 -15.46 4.11
N LYS A 136 -13.16 -16.00 5.23
CA LYS A 136 -12.78 -15.52 6.57
C LYS A 136 -11.27 -15.61 6.78
N LYS A 137 -10.64 -16.73 6.43
CA LYS A 137 -9.18 -16.91 6.54
C LYS A 137 -8.41 -15.97 5.61
N ILE A 138 -8.85 -15.82 4.37
CA ILE A 138 -8.24 -14.89 3.39
C ILE A 138 -8.33 -13.44 3.91
N LYS A 139 -9.48 -13.04 4.47
CA LYS A 139 -9.67 -11.71 5.07
C LYS A 139 -8.76 -11.49 6.28
N ILE A 140 -8.58 -12.49 7.15
CA ILE A 140 -7.64 -12.40 8.29
C ILE A 140 -6.22 -12.12 7.79
N SER A 141 -5.74 -12.90 6.82
CA SER A 141 -4.45 -12.65 6.18
C SER A 141 -4.40 -11.25 5.59
N LEU A 142 -5.33 -10.88 4.71
CA LEU A 142 -5.39 -9.54 4.11
C LEU A 142 -5.33 -8.39 5.13
N THR A 143 -6.02 -8.50 6.26
CA THR A 143 -5.95 -7.51 7.35
C THR A 143 -4.55 -7.40 7.93
N ILE A 144 -3.89 -8.54 8.21
CA ILE A 144 -2.51 -8.57 8.69
C ILE A 144 -1.58 -7.94 7.66
N ASP A 145 -1.81 -8.23 6.39
CA ASP A 145 -1.00 -7.73 5.27
C ASP A 145 -1.08 -6.23 5.10
N PHE A 146 -2.27 -5.67 5.35
CA PHE A 146 -2.52 -4.24 5.40
C PHE A 146 -1.75 -3.62 6.57
N ILE A 147 -1.83 -4.21 7.76
CA ILE A 147 -1.09 -3.76 8.95
C ILE A 147 0.42 -3.75 8.67
N LEU A 148 0.99 -4.87 8.26
CA LEU A 148 2.42 -5.03 8.01
C LEU A 148 2.98 -4.03 6.98
N ARG A 149 2.14 -3.54 6.07
CA ARG A 149 2.55 -2.67 4.98
C ARG A 149 2.29 -1.20 5.24
N HIS A 150 1.17 -0.89 5.88
CA HIS A 150 0.60 0.44 5.89
C HIS A 150 0.48 1.03 7.30
N LEU A 151 0.24 0.20 8.32
CA LEU A 151 -0.15 0.70 9.64
C LEU A 151 0.94 0.51 10.70
N PRO A 152 1.11 1.49 11.60
CA PRO A 152 0.63 2.88 11.52
C PRO A 152 1.54 3.78 10.64
N VAL A 153 2.56 3.18 10.01
CA VAL A 153 3.70 3.86 9.41
C VAL A 153 3.34 4.86 8.32
N ASP A 154 2.32 4.60 7.49
CA ASP A 154 1.97 5.50 6.39
C ASP A 154 1.55 6.88 6.90
N TYR A 155 0.63 6.92 7.86
CA TYR A 155 0.10 8.18 8.40
C TYR A 155 1.17 8.93 9.18
N LEU A 156 1.95 8.19 9.97
CA LEU A 156 3.04 8.76 10.74
C LEU A 156 4.14 9.30 9.82
N TYR A 157 4.47 8.59 8.74
CA TYR A 157 5.41 9.03 7.70
C TYR A 157 4.98 10.35 7.08
N ILE A 158 3.72 10.44 6.67
CA ILE A 158 3.19 11.64 6.02
C ILE A 158 3.35 12.85 6.94
N LEU A 159 2.97 12.72 8.21
CA LEU A 159 3.07 13.81 9.20
C LEU A 159 4.52 14.21 9.48
N LEU A 160 5.38 13.23 9.75
CA LEU A 160 6.78 13.49 10.10
C LEU A 160 7.63 13.98 8.92
N SER A 161 7.28 13.61 7.69
CA SER A 161 7.92 14.13 6.48
C SER A 161 7.56 15.59 6.18
N LYS A 162 6.49 16.10 6.83
CA LYS A 162 5.90 17.43 6.59
C LYS A 162 5.47 17.68 5.13
N ARG A 163 5.31 16.63 4.34
CA ARG A 163 4.94 16.71 2.91
C ARG A 163 3.69 15.88 2.66
N ILE A 164 2.57 16.56 2.42
CA ILE A 164 1.25 15.94 2.31
C ILE A 164 0.78 15.98 0.85
N ASN A 165 0.79 14.83 0.18
CA ASN A 165 0.05 14.67 -1.07
C ASN A 165 -1.44 14.47 -0.73
N VAL A 166 -2.23 15.52 -0.94
CA VAL A 166 -3.62 15.63 -0.45
C VAL A 166 -4.51 14.52 -1.00
N ARG A 167 -4.53 14.30 -2.32
CA ARG A 167 -5.34 13.23 -2.94
C ARG A 167 -4.96 11.85 -2.40
N MET A 168 -3.66 11.58 -2.30
CA MET A 168 -3.15 10.31 -1.80
C MET A 168 -3.54 10.09 -0.33
N VAL A 169 -3.51 11.13 0.53
CA VAL A 169 -3.99 11.01 1.91
C VAL A 169 -5.48 10.69 1.97
N LEU A 170 -6.30 11.37 1.16
CA LEU A 170 -7.74 11.08 1.09
C LEU A 170 -8.00 9.63 0.65
N LEU A 171 -7.24 9.11 -0.32
CA LEU A 171 -7.30 7.71 -0.75
C LEU A 171 -6.91 6.74 0.38
N ARG A 172 -5.82 7.00 1.10
CA ARG A 172 -5.38 6.14 2.22
C ARG A 172 -6.37 6.13 3.38
N LEU A 173 -6.87 7.29 3.78
CA LEU A 173 -7.90 7.40 4.82
C LEU A 173 -9.14 6.58 4.44
N ASN A 174 -9.54 6.59 3.16
CA ASN A 174 -10.64 5.75 2.68
C ASN A 174 -10.30 4.26 2.68
N SER A 175 -9.08 3.89 2.26
CA SER A 175 -8.60 2.50 2.33
C SER A 175 -8.67 1.95 3.77
N MET A 176 -8.38 2.77 4.78
CA MET A 176 -8.47 2.36 6.18
C MET A 176 -9.92 2.11 6.63
N ARG A 177 -10.91 2.86 6.12
CA ARG A 177 -12.33 2.55 6.34
C ARG A 177 -12.69 1.15 5.84
N HIS A 178 -12.19 0.78 4.66
CA HIS A 178 -12.41 -0.54 4.10
C HIS A 178 -11.76 -1.64 4.96
N SER A 179 -10.56 -1.40 5.49
CA SER A 179 -9.90 -2.33 6.42
C SER A 179 -10.70 -2.53 7.71
N PHE A 180 -11.35 -1.48 8.23
CA PHE A 180 -12.27 -1.62 9.37
C PHE A 180 -13.48 -2.48 9.03
N LYS A 181 -14.08 -2.28 7.85
CA LYS A 181 -15.19 -3.13 7.38
C LYS A 181 -14.76 -4.61 7.28
N ILE A 182 -13.58 -4.89 6.71
CA ILE A 182 -13.04 -6.25 6.65
C ILE A 182 -12.85 -6.83 8.06
N PHE A 183 -12.34 -6.05 9.00
CA PHE A 183 -12.19 -6.50 10.39
C PHE A 183 -13.54 -6.76 11.07
N LYS A 184 -14.54 -5.91 10.82
CA LYS A 184 -15.93 -6.13 11.28
C LYS A 184 -16.42 -7.51 10.84
N ASP A 185 -16.28 -7.81 9.55
CA ASP A 185 -16.71 -9.07 8.96
C ASP A 185 -16.04 -10.31 9.60
N ILE A 186 -14.74 -10.24 9.92
CA ILE A 186 -14.00 -11.40 10.49
C ILE A 186 -14.12 -11.52 12.00
N SER A 187 -14.29 -10.41 12.71
CA SER A 187 -14.42 -10.38 14.17
C SER A 187 -15.84 -10.65 14.65
N GLY A 188 -16.84 -10.42 13.80
CA GLY A 188 -18.25 -10.54 14.17
C GLY A 188 -18.75 -9.41 15.07
N LYS A 189 -17.96 -8.34 15.28
CA LYS A 189 -18.37 -7.18 16.08
C LYS A 189 -19.45 -6.39 15.34
N GLU A 190 -20.56 -6.09 16.01
CA GLU A 190 -21.64 -5.30 15.42
C GLU A 190 -21.28 -3.82 15.26
N LYS A 191 -20.57 -3.27 16.24
CA LYS A 191 -20.15 -1.87 16.27
C LYS A 191 -18.66 -1.75 16.42
N LEU A 192 -18.03 -0.94 15.58
CA LEU A 192 -16.61 -0.61 15.71
C LEU A 192 -16.44 0.78 16.31
N ILE A 193 -15.48 0.90 17.23
CA ILE A 193 -15.12 2.17 17.87
C ILE A 193 -14.66 3.24 16.86
N TRP A 194 -14.24 2.84 15.66
CA TRP A 194 -13.78 3.73 14.59
C TRP A 194 -14.86 4.17 13.59
N GLU A 195 -16.14 3.87 13.85
CA GLU A 195 -17.25 4.29 12.97
C GLU A 195 -17.33 5.81 12.83
N ASN A 196 -17.17 6.55 13.93
CA ASN A 196 -17.19 8.02 13.91
C ASN A 196 -16.01 8.61 13.12
N PHE A 197 -14.83 8.00 13.21
CA PHE A 197 -13.69 8.36 12.36
C PHE A 197 -14.02 8.10 10.89
N SER A 198 -14.57 6.92 10.58
CA SER A 198 -14.94 6.53 9.22
C SER A 198 -15.98 7.45 8.60
N LYS A 199 -16.97 7.89 9.38
CA LYS A 199 -17.99 8.85 8.97
C LYS A 199 -17.39 10.21 8.65
N ARG A 200 -16.47 10.73 9.47
CA ARG A 200 -15.80 12.01 9.20
C ARG A 200 -14.89 11.97 7.98
N VAL A 201 -14.18 10.86 7.75
CA VAL A 201 -13.40 10.66 6.50
C VAL A 201 -14.32 10.66 5.28
N TYR A 202 -15.45 9.95 5.34
CA TYR A 202 -16.45 9.93 4.27
C TYR A 202 -16.98 11.34 3.97
N LEU A 203 -17.40 12.08 5.00
CA LEU A 203 -17.92 13.43 4.86
C LEU A 203 -16.88 14.41 4.29
N LEU A 204 -15.62 14.34 4.74
CA LEU A 204 -14.56 15.18 4.18
C LEU A 204 -14.35 14.90 2.69
N ARG A 205 -14.34 13.63 2.28
CA ARG A 205 -14.16 13.25 0.87
C ARG A 205 -15.30 13.74 0.00
N ASN A 206 -16.54 13.45 0.37
CA ASN A 206 -17.71 13.79 -0.45
C ASN A 206 -17.95 15.29 -0.59
N ASN A 207 -17.52 16.08 0.40
CA ASN A 207 -17.68 17.53 0.37
C ASN A 207 -16.39 18.25 -0.01
N TRP A 208 -15.33 17.54 -0.42
CA TRP A 208 -13.99 18.12 -0.59
C TRP A 208 -13.96 19.36 -1.49
N PHE A 209 -14.70 19.31 -2.61
CA PHE A 209 -14.78 20.39 -3.60
C PHE A 209 -15.69 21.54 -3.15
N ASN A 210 -16.64 21.26 -2.25
CA ASN A 210 -17.61 22.24 -1.74
C ASN A 210 -17.12 22.97 -0.47
N LEU A 211 -15.99 22.56 0.11
CA LEU A 211 -15.44 23.14 1.33
C LEU A 211 -14.36 24.20 1.03
N GLY A 212 -14.40 25.30 1.78
CA GLY A 212 -13.35 26.32 1.75
C GLY A 212 -11.96 25.74 2.02
N LYS A 213 -10.94 26.22 1.30
CA LYS A 213 -9.58 25.66 1.28
C LYS A 213 -8.97 25.47 2.68
N GLY A 214 -8.93 26.53 3.49
CA GLY A 214 -8.35 26.46 4.84
C GLY A 214 -9.10 25.50 5.76
N PHE A 215 -10.43 25.41 5.61
CA PHE A 215 -11.24 24.51 6.41
C PHE A 215 -11.01 23.03 6.06
N ARG A 216 -10.98 22.67 4.77
CA ARG A 216 -10.73 21.27 4.34
C ARG A 216 -9.31 20.81 4.66
N GLU A 217 -8.32 21.71 4.58
CA GLU A 217 -6.93 21.41 4.93
C GLU A 217 -6.76 21.15 6.42
N ASN A 218 -7.38 21.98 7.27
CA ASN A 218 -7.39 21.76 8.72
C ASN A 218 -8.12 20.46 9.09
N LYS A 219 -9.26 20.16 8.46
CA LYS A 219 -9.96 18.88 8.64
C LYS A 219 -9.12 17.68 8.21
N LEU A 220 -8.40 17.78 7.09
CA LEU A 220 -7.50 16.73 6.62
C LEU A 220 -6.39 16.48 7.63
N LEU A 221 -5.74 17.53 8.12
CA LEU A 221 -4.68 17.42 9.12
C LEU A 221 -5.19 16.79 10.42
N ALA A 222 -6.36 17.23 10.92
CA ALA A 222 -6.98 16.66 12.12
C ALA A 222 -7.25 15.14 11.96
N LEU A 223 -7.84 14.73 10.84
CA LEU A 223 -8.09 13.32 10.54
C LEU A 223 -6.79 12.53 10.36
N LEU A 224 -5.75 13.12 9.78
CA LEU A 224 -4.47 12.47 9.59
C LEU A 224 -3.75 12.21 10.93
N LYS A 225 -3.78 13.18 11.85
CA LYS A 225 -3.26 13.00 13.21
C LYS A 225 -4.01 11.90 13.96
N GLU A 226 -5.34 11.92 13.87
CA GLU A 226 -6.17 10.89 14.49
C GLU A 226 -5.99 9.51 13.84
N ALA A 227 -5.70 9.45 12.54
CA ALA A 227 -5.45 8.20 11.82
C ALA A 227 -4.23 7.44 12.37
N VAL A 228 -3.18 8.12 12.84
CA VAL A 228 -2.04 7.47 13.51
C VAL A 228 -2.55 6.63 14.68
N TYR A 229 -3.25 7.27 15.62
CA TYR A 229 -3.77 6.63 16.82
C TYR A 229 -4.83 5.57 16.51
N THR A 230 -5.79 5.90 15.66
CA THR A 230 -6.86 4.97 15.23
C THR A 230 -6.26 3.73 14.56
N SER A 231 -5.17 3.89 13.79
CA SER A 231 -4.52 2.75 13.14
C SER A 231 -3.72 1.89 14.11
N THR A 232 -3.08 2.47 15.13
CA THR A 232 -2.38 1.70 16.16
C THR A 232 -3.36 0.96 17.08
N ASP A 233 -4.49 1.58 17.40
CA ASP A 233 -5.58 0.94 18.13
C ASP A 233 -6.22 -0.19 17.31
N PHE A 234 -6.39 -0.01 16.00
CA PHE A 234 -6.76 -1.10 15.09
C PHE A 234 -5.76 -2.27 15.11
N VAL A 235 -4.45 -1.98 15.13
CA VAL A 235 -3.41 -3.00 15.28
C VAL A 235 -3.58 -3.76 16.60
N ASN A 236 -3.88 -3.05 17.71
CA ASN A 236 -4.13 -3.65 19.00
C ASN A 236 -5.35 -4.59 18.98
N GLU A 237 -6.47 -4.14 18.42
CA GLU A 237 -7.70 -4.93 18.31
C GLU A 237 -7.50 -6.19 17.46
N VAL A 238 -6.76 -6.09 16.35
CA VAL A 238 -6.41 -7.27 15.55
C VAL A 238 -5.47 -8.20 16.33
N ASN A 239 -4.51 -7.67 17.08
CA ASN A 239 -3.63 -8.47 17.94
C ASN A 239 -4.40 -9.25 19.02
N ILE A 240 -5.37 -8.60 19.68
CA ILE A 240 -6.26 -9.25 20.66
C ILE A 240 -7.08 -10.33 19.97
N PHE A 241 -7.66 -10.03 18.82
CA PHE A 241 -8.42 -11.00 18.03
C PHE A 241 -7.58 -12.24 17.67
N LEU A 242 -6.34 -12.05 17.21
CA LEU A 242 -5.44 -13.15 16.87
C LEU A 242 -5.07 -14.00 18.09
N SER A 243 -4.83 -13.35 19.24
CA SER A 243 -4.41 -14.01 20.48
C SER A 243 -5.48 -14.93 21.08
N LYS A 244 -6.76 -14.72 20.77
CA LYS A 244 -7.85 -15.64 21.19
C LYS A 244 -7.71 -17.04 20.62
N ASN A 245 -7.02 -17.19 19.48
CA ASN A 245 -6.76 -18.49 18.87
C ASN A 245 -5.32 -18.92 19.19
N LYS A 246 -5.16 -19.90 20.09
CA LYS A 246 -3.85 -20.44 20.49
C LYS A 246 -2.99 -20.87 19.29
N ALA A 247 -3.61 -21.33 18.20
CA ALA A 247 -2.87 -21.70 17.00
C ALA A 247 -2.08 -20.52 16.41
N ASN A 248 -2.47 -19.26 16.68
CA ASN A 248 -1.81 -18.05 16.20
C ASN A 248 -0.64 -17.57 17.05
N ILE A 249 -0.40 -18.19 18.20
CA ILE A 249 0.71 -17.82 19.08
C ILE A 249 1.98 -18.50 18.55
N LEU A 250 2.94 -17.69 18.12
CA LEU A 250 4.26 -18.17 17.72
C LEU A 250 5.16 -18.22 18.97
N SER A 251 5.73 -19.39 19.27
CA SER A 251 6.77 -19.49 20.29
C SER A 251 8.10 -19.02 19.69
N VAL A 252 8.56 -17.86 20.13
CA VAL A 252 9.90 -17.32 19.81
C VAL A 252 10.57 -16.95 21.12
N SER A 253 11.84 -17.33 21.30
CA SER A 253 12.58 -17.03 22.54
C SER A 253 12.99 -15.55 22.65
N GLN A 254 13.15 -14.87 21.52
CA GLN A 254 13.59 -13.49 21.44
C GLN A 254 12.45 -12.51 21.76
N ASP A 255 12.74 -11.46 22.53
CA ASP A 255 11.77 -10.42 22.87
C ASP A 255 11.43 -9.50 21.69
N SER A 256 12.35 -9.41 20.72
CA SER A 256 12.10 -8.67 19.48
C SER A 256 12.68 -9.37 18.25
N ILE A 257 11.94 -9.27 17.14
CA ILE A 257 12.29 -9.83 15.82
C ILE A 257 12.24 -8.71 14.80
N LEU A 258 13.25 -8.65 13.93
CA LEU A 258 13.38 -7.63 12.91
C LEU A 258 13.09 -8.20 11.53
N PHE A 259 12.22 -7.50 10.79
CA PHE A 259 12.08 -7.66 9.35
C PHE A 259 12.69 -6.46 8.62
N LYS A 260 13.74 -6.71 7.82
CA LYS A 260 14.49 -5.67 7.08
C LYS A 260 14.07 -5.62 5.60
N GLY A 261 12.81 -5.25 5.34
CA GLY A 261 12.31 -5.00 3.98
C GLY A 261 12.93 -3.77 3.31
N ASN A 262 12.84 -3.72 1.99
CA ASN A 262 13.42 -2.61 1.20
C ASN A 262 12.75 -1.26 1.47
N LYS A 263 11.41 -1.23 1.62
CA LYS A 263 10.65 -0.02 2.02
C LYS A 263 10.09 -0.12 3.43
N ASN A 264 9.75 -1.33 3.87
CA ASN A 264 9.10 -1.55 5.16
C ASN A 264 10.06 -2.28 6.07
N ARG A 265 10.42 -1.64 7.18
CA ARG A 265 11.18 -2.28 8.25
C ARG A 265 10.28 -2.40 9.47
N ILE A 266 10.29 -3.56 10.13
CA ILE A 266 9.32 -3.88 11.18
C ILE A 266 10.04 -4.51 12.38
N SER A 267 9.74 -4.02 13.59
CA SER A 267 10.14 -4.60 14.86
C SER A 267 8.92 -5.28 15.42
N PHE A 268 8.96 -6.59 15.52
CA PHE A 268 7.94 -7.36 16.20
C PHE A 268 8.35 -7.49 17.65
N VAL A 269 7.54 -6.98 18.57
CA VAL A 269 7.91 -6.84 20.00
C VAL A 269 6.94 -7.64 20.87
N ARG A 270 7.50 -8.38 21.84
CA ARG A 270 6.73 -9.03 22.91
C ARG A 270 6.33 -7.99 23.96
N GLY A 271 5.13 -8.11 24.53
CA GLY A 271 4.62 -7.12 25.47
C GLY A 271 4.44 -5.74 24.82
N TRP A 272 4.07 -5.74 23.53
CA TRP A 272 3.86 -4.52 22.75
C TRP A 272 2.81 -3.63 23.43
N ASP A 273 3.13 -2.35 23.53
CA ASP A 273 2.27 -1.31 24.05
C ASP A 273 2.06 -0.23 22.98
N MET A 274 0.82 0.21 22.83
CA MET A 274 0.43 1.14 21.78
C MET A 274 1.13 2.50 21.91
N GLU A 275 1.22 3.05 23.12
CA GLU A 275 1.75 4.40 23.34
C GLU A 275 3.26 4.40 23.17
N LYS A 276 3.94 3.45 23.80
CA LYS A 276 5.38 3.23 23.64
C LYS A 276 5.75 3.00 22.19
N ALA A 277 4.96 2.24 21.42
CA ALA A 277 5.25 1.98 20.02
C ALA A 277 5.25 3.28 19.20
N ILE A 278 4.24 4.16 19.37
CA ILE A 278 4.17 5.44 18.65
C ILE A 278 5.39 6.31 18.97
N ASP A 279 5.71 6.46 20.25
CA ASP A 279 6.84 7.29 20.69
C ASP A 279 8.17 6.74 20.16
N GLN A 280 8.39 5.43 20.26
CA GLN A 280 9.58 4.78 19.70
C GLN A 280 9.69 4.96 18.18
N MET A 281 8.58 4.91 17.43
CA MET A 281 8.59 5.16 15.98
C MET A 281 8.95 6.61 15.64
N ILE A 282 8.42 7.59 16.39
CA ILE A 282 8.73 9.01 16.23
C ILE A 282 10.20 9.28 16.57
N ASP A 283 10.69 8.74 17.69
CA ASP A 283 12.07 8.89 18.13
C ASP A 283 13.04 8.29 17.12
N HIS A 284 12.74 7.08 16.63
CA HIS A 284 13.56 6.42 15.62
C HIS A 284 13.64 7.25 14.34
N PHE A 285 12.51 7.74 13.85
CA PHE A 285 12.51 8.59 12.67
C PHE A 285 13.27 9.89 12.90
N SER A 286 13.10 10.53 14.06
CA SER A 286 13.77 11.78 14.41
C SER A 286 15.29 11.63 14.39
N LYS A 287 15.80 10.51 14.93
CA LYS A 287 17.23 10.18 15.00
C LYS A 287 17.82 9.72 13.66
N HIS A 288 17.13 8.84 12.94
CA HIS A 288 17.73 8.12 11.80
C HIS A 288 17.17 8.49 10.43
N LYS A 289 16.15 9.36 10.37
CA LYS A 289 15.45 9.79 9.15
C LYS A 289 14.97 8.64 8.27
N ASN A 290 14.73 7.47 8.87
CA ASN A 290 14.13 6.32 8.23
C ASN A 290 13.05 5.72 9.13
N PHE A 291 12.15 4.96 8.55
CA PHE A 291 10.98 4.44 9.26
C PHE A 291 11.12 2.99 9.66
N TYR A 292 10.64 2.72 10.87
CA TYR A 292 10.42 1.40 11.43
C TYR A 292 8.98 1.33 11.91
N SER A 293 8.27 0.25 11.58
CA SER A 293 7.00 -0.06 12.24
C SER A 293 7.30 -0.86 13.49
N ILE A 294 6.67 -0.53 14.62
CA ILE A 294 6.78 -1.31 15.84
C ILE A 294 5.43 -1.98 16.06
N LEU A 295 5.40 -3.31 15.89
CA LEU A 295 4.18 -4.11 15.85
C LEU A 295 4.23 -5.24 16.89
N PRO A 296 3.07 -5.77 17.34
CA PRO A 296 3.01 -6.94 18.18
C PRO A 296 3.66 -8.18 17.57
N ILE A 297 4.28 -9.01 18.40
CA ILE A 297 4.93 -10.27 17.98
C ILE A 297 3.97 -11.24 17.26
N SER A 298 2.67 -11.19 17.54
CA SER A 298 1.65 -12.06 16.92
C SER A 298 1.59 -11.94 15.39
N PHE A 299 1.89 -10.75 14.84
CA PHE A 299 1.88 -10.52 13.40
C PHE A 299 3.04 -11.19 12.65
N LEU A 300 4.12 -11.56 13.35
CA LEU A 300 5.29 -12.23 12.79
C LEU A 300 4.91 -13.57 12.14
N LYS A 301 3.90 -14.27 12.68
CA LYS A 301 3.47 -15.58 12.20
C LYS A 301 3.13 -15.57 10.71
N GLN A 302 2.49 -14.51 10.20
CA GLN A 302 2.15 -14.39 8.78
C GLN A 302 3.40 -14.34 7.90
N LEU A 303 4.44 -13.61 8.33
CA LEU A 303 5.72 -13.57 7.60
C LEU A 303 6.44 -14.92 7.66
N CYS A 304 6.38 -15.61 8.81
CA CYS A 304 6.94 -16.95 8.92
C CYS A 304 6.26 -17.94 7.97
N HIS A 305 4.92 -17.95 7.89
CA HIS A 305 4.20 -18.76 6.90
C HIS A 305 4.63 -18.41 5.48
N TYR A 306 4.69 -17.12 5.14
CA TYR A 306 5.09 -16.68 3.81
C TYR A 306 6.53 -17.03 3.48
N SER A 307 7.42 -17.11 4.46
CA SER A 307 8.81 -17.54 4.27
C SER A 307 8.97 -19.02 3.95
N GLY A 308 7.90 -19.83 4.06
CA GLY A 308 7.98 -21.28 4.04
C GLY A 308 8.25 -21.93 2.69
N PHE A 309 7.96 -21.25 1.58
CA PHE A 309 8.05 -21.83 0.24
C PHE A 309 9.41 -21.53 -0.43
N ASN A 310 9.85 -22.40 -1.34
CA ASN A 310 11.07 -22.19 -2.12
C ASN A 310 10.81 -21.39 -3.40
N ARG A 311 10.22 -20.20 -3.24
CA ARG A 311 9.82 -19.31 -4.35
C ARG A 311 10.22 -17.86 -4.02
N ARG A 312 10.22 -16.98 -5.02
CA ARG A 312 10.88 -15.66 -4.94
C ARG A 312 10.40 -14.76 -3.80
N LEU A 313 9.09 -14.65 -3.60
CA LEU A 313 8.51 -13.86 -2.51
C LEU A 313 8.92 -14.43 -1.14
N SER A 314 8.77 -15.74 -1.00
CA SER A 314 9.08 -16.47 0.23
C SER A 314 10.56 -16.40 0.59
N LEU A 315 11.46 -16.56 -0.39
CA LEU A 315 12.90 -16.38 -0.22
C LEU A 315 13.27 -14.94 0.14
N TYR A 316 12.61 -13.95 -0.46
CA TYR A 316 12.81 -12.54 -0.12
C TYR A 316 12.48 -12.27 1.35
N ILE A 317 11.36 -12.81 1.84
CA ILE A 317 10.92 -12.65 3.24
C ILE A 317 11.89 -13.37 4.17
N ARG A 318 12.20 -14.65 3.88
CA ARG A 318 13.11 -15.48 4.66
C ARG A 318 14.47 -14.80 4.88
N LYS A 319 15.07 -14.25 3.81
CA LYS A 319 16.37 -13.56 3.87
C LYS A 319 16.35 -12.25 4.68
N ARG A 320 15.18 -11.72 5.03
CA ARG A 320 15.01 -10.42 5.69
C ARG A 320 14.46 -10.53 7.10
N LEU A 321 14.09 -11.72 7.54
CA LEU A 321 13.81 -12.03 8.93
C LEU A 321 15.13 -12.38 9.62
N ASN A 322 15.37 -11.82 10.80
CA ASN A 322 16.54 -12.15 11.63
C ASN A 322 16.31 -13.41 12.50
N ILE A 323 15.40 -14.29 12.08
CA ILE A 323 15.04 -15.53 12.77
C ILE A 323 14.84 -16.65 11.75
N ARG A 324 15.19 -17.88 12.15
CA ARG A 324 14.76 -19.09 11.44
C ARG A 324 13.32 -19.40 11.85
N CYS A 325 12.37 -19.06 10.99
CA CYS A 325 10.97 -19.42 11.22
C CYS A 325 10.80 -20.94 11.14
N PHE A 326 10.28 -21.55 12.20
CA PHE A 326 9.79 -22.93 12.14
C PHE A 326 8.47 -22.95 11.36
N GLN A 327 8.36 -23.86 10.40
CA GLN A 327 7.13 -24.03 9.64
C GLN A 327 6.18 -24.91 10.46
N GLY A 328 5.30 -24.28 11.24
CA GLY A 328 4.13 -24.98 11.77
C GLY A 328 3.20 -25.44 10.63
N ASN A 329 2.19 -26.23 10.97
CA ASN A 329 1.17 -26.65 10.00
C ASN A 329 0.47 -25.41 9.39
N ILE A 330 0.75 -25.13 8.12
CA ILE A 330 0.09 -24.09 7.34
C ILE A 330 -1.21 -24.65 6.78
N ASP A 331 -2.33 -24.00 7.05
CA ASP A 331 -3.61 -24.44 6.52
C ASP A 331 -3.69 -24.26 4.99
N GLN A 332 -4.52 -25.08 4.33
CA GLN A 332 -4.56 -25.13 2.86
C GLN A 332 -4.93 -23.80 2.20
N VAL A 333 -5.76 -22.98 2.84
CA VAL A 333 -6.18 -21.66 2.31
C VAL A 333 -5.00 -20.71 2.30
N THR A 334 -4.26 -20.64 3.42
CA THR A 334 -3.03 -19.85 3.52
C THR A 334 -1.98 -20.35 2.53
N LYS A 335 -1.80 -21.68 2.41
CA LYS A 335 -0.88 -22.29 1.44
C LYS A 335 -1.22 -21.90 0.00
N LYS A 336 -2.49 -22.00 -0.41
CA LYS A 336 -2.95 -21.59 -1.74
C LYS A 336 -2.74 -20.11 -1.99
N ARG A 337 -3.06 -19.24 -1.01
CA ARG A 337 -2.76 -17.79 -1.10
C ARG A 337 -1.27 -17.53 -1.32
N ILE A 338 -0.37 -18.20 -0.58
CA ILE A 338 1.07 -18.03 -0.74
C ILE A 338 1.55 -18.46 -2.12
N GLN A 339 1.01 -19.55 -2.65
CA GLN A 339 1.33 -20.03 -4.00
C GLN A 339 0.95 -18.98 -5.05
N ILE A 340 -0.28 -18.46 -5.01
CA ILE A 340 -0.76 -17.43 -5.94
C ILE A 340 0.07 -16.14 -5.82
N LEU A 341 0.42 -15.71 -4.60
CA LEU A 341 1.28 -14.55 -4.40
C LEU A 341 2.69 -14.78 -4.96
N ASN A 342 3.28 -15.96 -4.78
CA ASN A 342 4.58 -16.28 -5.37
C ASN A 342 4.52 -16.31 -6.91
N GLU A 343 3.48 -16.92 -7.48
CA GLU A 343 3.27 -16.95 -8.93
C GLU A 343 3.15 -15.54 -9.49
N GLN A 344 2.38 -14.67 -8.84
CA GLN A 344 2.20 -13.29 -9.26
C GLN A 344 3.52 -12.51 -9.18
N VAL A 345 4.36 -12.79 -8.18
CA VAL A 345 5.72 -12.22 -8.06
C VAL A 345 6.66 -12.71 -9.15
N ASP A 346 6.66 -14.01 -9.43
CA ASP A 346 7.50 -14.61 -10.45
C ASP A 346 7.08 -14.13 -11.85
N PHE A 347 5.78 -14.00 -12.07
CA PHE A 347 5.21 -13.46 -13.30
C PHE A 347 5.56 -11.99 -13.48
N ALA A 348 5.32 -11.16 -12.46
CA ALA A 348 5.75 -9.77 -12.47
C ALA A 348 7.22 -9.72 -12.84
N ASN A 349 8.10 -10.45 -12.11
CA ASN A 349 9.54 -10.50 -12.33
C ASN A 349 9.92 -10.77 -13.80
N ARG A 350 9.29 -11.78 -14.40
CA ARG A 350 9.53 -12.12 -15.81
C ARG A 350 9.21 -10.96 -16.75
N LEU A 351 8.13 -10.23 -16.49
CA LEU A 351 7.72 -9.08 -17.28
C LEU A 351 8.60 -7.84 -17.07
N LYS A 352 9.51 -7.85 -16.08
CA LYS A 352 10.24 -6.65 -15.63
C LYS A 352 9.30 -5.50 -15.22
N HIS A 353 8.09 -5.84 -14.79
CA HIS A 353 7.04 -4.90 -14.39
C HIS A 353 7.17 -4.55 -12.91
N GLN A 354 7.44 -3.28 -12.59
CA GLN A 354 7.73 -2.83 -11.22
C GLN A 354 6.54 -2.86 -10.27
N HIS A 355 5.32 -2.92 -10.80
CA HIS A 355 4.12 -2.83 -9.98
C HIS A 355 3.63 -4.22 -9.64
N TYR A 356 4.10 -4.68 -8.49
CA TYR A 356 3.49 -5.76 -7.76
C TYR A 356 2.70 -5.14 -6.60
N PRO A 357 1.35 -5.04 -6.68
CA PRO A 357 0.54 -4.38 -5.65
C PRO A 357 0.43 -5.18 -4.35
N CYS A 358 1.05 -6.36 -4.25
CA CYS A 358 1.02 -7.17 -3.04
C CYS A 358 2.29 -7.05 -2.17
N PHE A 359 2.09 -6.78 -0.88
CA PHE A 359 3.01 -6.96 0.26
C PHE A 359 4.36 -6.31 0.32
N PHE A 360 5.23 -6.66 -0.61
CA PHE A 360 6.61 -6.27 -0.55
C PHE A 360 6.91 -5.60 -1.87
N PRO A 361 7.44 -4.37 -1.83
CA PRO A 361 8.10 -3.83 -2.99
C PRO A 361 9.32 -4.70 -3.22
N LEU A 362 9.11 -5.79 -3.95
CA LEU A 362 10.09 -6.48 -4.75
C LEU A 362 10.44 -5.55 -5.89
N GLY A 363 10.95 -4.38 -5.53
CA GLY A 363 11.49 -3.42 -6.45
C GLY A 363 12.57 -4.15 -7.21
N TYR A 364 12.47 -4.13 -8.51
CA TYR A 364 13.56 -4.53 -9.35
C TYR A 364 14.74 -3.64 -9.00
N LYS A 365 15.82 -4.28 -8.57
CA LYS A 365 17.14 -3.79 -8.93
C LYS A 365 17.33 -4.01 -10.43
N THR A 366 16.54 -3.33 -11.26
CA THR A 366 16.94 -3.13 -12.66
C THR A 366 17.96 -2.00 -12.65
N GLU A 367 18.90 -2.03 -13.58
CA GLU A 367 19.83 -0.94 -13.84
C GLU A 367 19.08 0.40 -14.03
N THR A 368 17.86 0.36 -14.59
CA THR A 368 16.92 1.49 -14.66
C THR A 368 16.36 1.94 -13.30
N GLY A 369 16.16 1.05 -12.34
CA GLY A 369 15.78 1.41 -10.97
C GLY A 369 16.93 2.06 -10.20
N PHE A 370 18.17 1.63 -10.45
CA PHE A 370 19.37 2.32 -9.98
C PHE A 370 19.54 3.68 -10.66
N LYS A 371 19.38 3.77 -12.00
CA LYS A 371 19.37 5.05 -12.74
C LYS A 371 18.26 5.98 -12.26
N ASN A 372 17.04 5.50 -12.01
CA ASN A 372 15.97 6.33 -11.45
C ASN A 372 16.26 6.77 -10.02
N LYS A 373 16.91 5.92 -9.22
CA LYS A 373 17.37 6.29 -7.88
C LYS A 373 18.49 7.32 -7.95
N LEU A 374 19.42 7.21 -8.92
CA LEU A 374 20.46 8.18 -9.21
C LEU A 374 19.89 9.50 -9.77
N ILE A 375 18.89 9.45 -10.64
CA ILE A 375 18.18 10.63 -11.16
C ILE A 375 17.43 11.31 -10.02
N LEU A 376 16.76 10.56 -9.14
CA LEU A 376 16.11 11.13 -7.97
C LEU A 376 17.15 11.72 -7.00
N LEU A 377 18.28 11.03 -6.79
CA LEU A 377 19.39 11.55 -5.99
C LEU A 377 19.94 12.85 -6.62
N PHE A 378 20.11 12.87 -7.94
CA PHE A 378 20.58 14.01 -8.72
C PHE A 378 19.58 15.17 -8.66
N VAL A 379 18.28 14.91 -8.78
CA VAL A 379 17.22 15.92 -8.61
C VAL A 379 17.23 16.46 -7.18
N VAL A 380 17.31 15.60 -6.17
CA VAL A 380 17.37 16.02 -4.76
C VAL A 380 18.65 16.83 -4.48
N MET A 381 19.79 16.40 -5.03
CA MET A 381 21.05 17.12 -4.95
C MET A 381 20.94 18.48 -5.63
N THR A 382 20.51 18.56 -6.90
CA THR A 382 20.36 19.83 -7.64
C THR A 382 19.25 20.75 -7.13
N SER A 383 18.28 20.21 -6.39
CA SER A 383 17.25 20.99 -5.68
C SER A 383 17.75 21.54 -4.34
N SER A 384 18.85 21.01 -3.79
CA SER A 384 19.46 21.50 -2.56
C SER A 384 20.20 22.81 -2.82
N SER A 385 19.94 23.82 -1.98
CA SER A 385 20.63 25.11 -2.01
C SER A 385 22.15 24.97 -1.81
N ILE A 386 22.58 23.99 -1.01
CA ILE A 386 24.00 23.69 -0.76
C ILE A 386 24.68 23.20 -2.04
N PHE A 387 24.04 22.28 -2.77
CA PHE A 387 24.61 21.75 -4.00
C PHE A 387 24.65 22.81 -5.11
N ARG A 388 23.65 23.70 -5.20
CA ARG A 388 23.70 24.84 -6.14
C ARG A 388 24.86 25.78 -5.83
N ARG A 389 25.15 26.03 -4.55
CA ARG A 389 26.32 26.82 -4.13
C ARG A 389 27.63 26.13 -4.50
N ILE A 390 27.73 24.82 -4.29
CA ILE A 390 28.90 24.02 -4.71
C ILE A 390 29.07 24.07 -6.23
N LEU A 391 28.00 23.88 -7.00
CA LEU A 391 28.04 23.92 -8.47
C LEU A 391 28.41 25.31 -9.00
N PHE A 392 27.95 26.37 -8.33
CA PHE A 392 28.32 27.75 -8.63
C PHE A 392 29.81 28.01 -8.34
N PHE A 393 30.31 27.51 -7.21
CA PHE A 393 31.72 27.60 -6.85
C PHE A 393 32.62 26.91 -7.89
N PHE A 394 32.30 25.68 -8.30
CA PHE A 394 33.05 24.98 -9.35
C PHE A 394 32.99 25.69 -10.71
N ARG A 395 31.84 26.26 -11.09
CA ARG A 395 31.74 27.08 -12.31
C ARG A 395 32.58 28.35 -12.24
N SER A 396 32.69 28.96 -11.05
CA SER A 396 33.52 30.15 -10.86
C SER A 396 35.01 29.86 -10.95
N ILE A 397 35.45 28.67 -10.52
CA ILE A 397 36.84 28.21 -10.66
C ILE A 397 37.15 27.87 -12.12
N SER A 398 36.27 27.13 -12.81
CA SER A 398 36.48 26.76 -14.22
C SER A 398 36.57 27.95 -15.16
N LYS A 399 35.86 29.05 -14.86
CA LYS A 399 35.97 30.32 -15.61
C LYS A 399 37.25 31.11 -15.36
N ARG A 400 38.03 30.78 -14.34
CA ARG A 400 39.34 31.41 -14.07
C ARG A 400 40.52 30.62 -14.66
N LEU A 401 40.27 29.40 -15.12
CA LEU A 401 41.26 28.49 -15.71
C LEU A 401 41.19 28.47 -17.24
N HIS A 402 40.24 29.19 -17.83
CA HIS A 402 40.17 29.57 -19.24
C HIS A 402 40.29 31.09 -19.31
#